data_AF-A0A9X1NV27-F1
#
_entry.id   AF-A0A9X1NV27-F1
#
_cell.length_a   1.000
_cell.length_b   1.000
_cell.length_c   1.000
_cell.angle_alpha   90.00
_cell.angle_beta   90.00
_cell.angle_gamma   90.00
#
_symmetry.space_group_name_H-M   'P 1'
#
loop_
_entity.id
_entity.type
_entity.pdbx_description
1 polymer ?
#
loop_
_entity_poly.entity_id
_entity_poly.type
_entity_poly.pdbx_seq_one_letter_code
_entity_poly.pdbx_strand_id
1 'polypeptide(L)'
;MSFAGGLRAQTPLAPVHLSARRDAAGNLTLGWIRCARASADAWLDGETPLDEPVEAYRVEILSGTQVVRASDTTTNALAYPLAQEIADFGARQSQLSVRVRQRGQVVALGLAGEALLAV
;
A
#
# COMPACT_ATOMS: atom_id res chain seq x y z
N MET A 1 23.81 29.63 7.49
CA MET A 1 22.98 29.31 6.30
C MET A 1 22.30 27.98 6.58
N SER A 2 21.05 28.02 7.01
CA SER A 2 20.27 26.81 7.34
C SER A 2 19.76 26.20 6.04
N PHE A 3 20.18 24.98 5.73
CA PHE A 3 19.59 24.23 4.62
C PHE A 3 18.22 23.73 5.08
N ALA A 4 17.17 24.42 4.63
CA ALA A 4 15.82 23.91 4.69
C ALA A 4 15.72 22.66 3.79
N GLY A 5 15.94 21.48 4.39
CA GLY A 5 15.65 20.19 3.77
C GLY A 5 14.16 20.13 3.47
N GLY A 6 13.81 20.37 2.20
CA GLY A 6 12.46 20.65 1.76
C GLY A 6 11.47 19.52 2.00
N LEU A 7 10.19 19.89 1.84
CA LEU A 7 8.94 19.10 1.89
C LEU A 7 8.95 17.70 1.23
N ARG A 8 10.05 17.29 0.57
CA ARG A 8 10.33 15.94 0.06
C ARG A 8 10.70 14.93 1.15
N ALA A 9 11.14 15.38 2.33
CA ALA A 9 11.56 14.52 3.44
C ALA A 9 10.39 13.81 4.16
N GLN A 10 9.13 14.15 3.84
CA GLN A 10 7.96 13.65 4.57
C GLN A 10 7.06 12.68 3.78
N THR A 11 7.25 12.50 2.47
CA THR A 11 6.41 11.57 1.70
C THR A 11 6.71 10.12 2.08
N PRO A 12 5.72 9.32 2.53
CA PRO A 12 5.93 7.88 2.73
C PRO A 12 6.40 7.22 1.43
N LEU A 13 7.42 6.38 1.53
CA LEU A 13 7.95 5.63 0.38
C LEU A 13 6.88 4.66 -0.15
N ALA A 14 6.91 4.40 -1.46
CA ALA A 14 5.99 3.46 -2.07
C ALA A 14 6.17 2.05 -1.46
N PRO A 15 5.08 1.34 -1.12
CA PRO A 15 5.17 -0.09 -0.82
C PRO A 15 5.82 -0.85 -1.98
N VAL A 16 6.64 -1.85 -1.65
CA VAL A 16 7.41 -2.63 -2.62
C VAL A 16 7.03 -4.11 -2.56
N HIS A 17 7.49 -4.90 -3.52
CA HIS A 17 7.21 -6.34 -3.60
C HIS A 17 5.71 -6.66 -3.53
N LEU A 18 4.90 -5.90 -4.28
CA LEU A 18 3.49 -6.22 -4.45
C LEU A 18 3.36 -7.64 -5.02
N SER A 19 2.47 -8.42 -4.44
CA SER A 19 2.22 -9.79 -4.78
C SER A 19 0.74 -10.11 -4.66
N ALA A 20 0.30 -11.13 -5.39
CA ALA A 20 -1.04 -11.64 -5.29
C ALA A 20 -0.99 -13.17 -5.30
N ARG A 21 -1.81 -13.79 -4.46
CA ARG A 21 -1.90 -15.24 -4.36
C ARG A 21 -3.36 -15.65 -4.37
N ARG A 22 -3.68 -16.67 -5.16
CA ARG A 22 -5.00 -17.28 -5.17
C ARG A 22 -5.03 -18.58 -4.39
N ASP A 23 -6.11 -18.79 -3.64
CA ASP A 23 -6.39 -20.05 -2.95
C ASP A 23 -7.20 -21.03 -3.82
N ALA A 24 -7.45 -22.24 -3.29
CA ALA A 24 -8.23 -23.26 -3.99
C ALA A 24 -9.72 -22.89 -4.16
N ALA A 25 -10.25 -21.99 -3.33
CA ALA A 25 -11.61 -21.46 -3.43
C ALA A 25 -11.70 -20.29 -4.44
N GLY A 26 -10.56 -19.86 -4.99
CA GLY A 26 -10.47 -18.77 -5.96
C GLY A 26 -10.34 -17.39 -5.33
N ASN A 27 -10.24 -17.24 -4.01
CA ASN A 27 -10.05 -15.93 -3.39
C ASN A 27 -8.61 -15.47 -3.55
N LEU A 28 -8.46 -14.15 -3.68
CA LEU A 28 -7.16 -13.52 -3.77
C LEU A 28 -6.75 -12.88 -2.45
N THR A 29 -5.46 -13.00 -2.15
CA THR A 29 -4.80 -12.21 -1.12
C THR A 29 -3.73 -11.37 -1.80
N LEU A 30 -3.89 -10.06 -1.72
CA LEU A 30 -2.89 -9.08 -2.15
C LEU A 30 -1.95 -8.81 -0.96
N GLY A 31 -0.65 -8.70 -1.21
CA GLY A 31 0.34 -8.44 -0.17
C GLY A 31 1.48 -7.54 -0.66
N TRP A 32 2.11 -6.82 0.26
CA TRP A 32 3.23 -5.91 -0.03
C TRP A 32 4.16 -5.79 1.17
N ILE A 33 5.38 -5.30 0.93
CA ILE A 33 6.34 -4.97 1.98
C ILE A 33 6.32 -3.46 2.22
N ARG A 34 6.21 -3.09 3.50
CA ARG A 34 6.33 -1.70 3.96
C ARG A 34 7.76 -1.20 3.80
N CYS A 35 7.95 -0.05 3.15
CA CYS A 35 9.22 0.67 3.21
C CYS A 35 9.20 1.67 4.37
N ALA A 36 9.79 1.31 5.51
CA ALA A 36 9.99 2.26 6.61
C ALA A 36 11.17 3.21 6.28
N ARG A 37 11.05 4.50 6.63
CA ARG A 37 12.24 5.34 6.73
C ARG A 37 13.05 4.82 7.91
N ALA A 38 14.26 4.34 7.68
CA ALA A 38 15.20 4.14 8.76
C ALA A 38 15.50 5.52 9.37
N SER A 39 14.99 5.80 10.57
CA SER A 39 15.48 6.89 11.42
C SER A 39 16.90 6.53 11.83
N ALA A 40 17.87 6.85 10.98
CA ALA A 40 19.28 6.65 11.24
C ALA A 40 19.85 7.80 12.09
N ASP A 41 19.24 8.10 13.25
CA ASP A 41 19.76 9.06 14.24
C ASP A 41 19.27 8.76 15.67
N ALA A 42 19.03 7.49 16.02
CA ALA A 42 18.69 7.09 17.40
C ALA A 42 19.96 6.80 18.22
N TRP A 43 20.71 7.84 18.55
CA TRP A 43 21.58 7.89 19.73
C TRP A 43 21.35 9.21 20.45
N LEU A 44 20.21 9.34 21.12
CA LEU A 44 20.04 10.29 22.21
C LEU A 44 18.96 9.75 23.16
N ASP A 45 19.43 9.36 24.35
CA ASP A 45 18.62 9.05 25.50
C ASP A 45 17.61 10.17 25.78
N GLY A 46 16.35 9.79 25.95
CA GLY A 46 15.28 10.68 26.36
C GLY A 46 13.98 10.33 25.66
N GLU A 47 13.03 9.80 26.42
CA GLU A 47 11.61 9.58 26.08
C GLU A 47 11.16 10.35 24.82
N THR A 48 11.12 9.64 23.69
CA THR A 48 10.49 10.15 22.46
C THR A 48 8.98 9.93 22.61
N PRO A 49 8.14 10.99 22.63
CA PRO A 49 6.69 10.84 22.62
C PRO A 49 6.29 10.09 21.35
N LEU A 50 5.43 9.08 21.51
CA LEU A 50 4.99 8.13 20.49
C LEU A 50 4.90 8.71 19.06
N ASP A 51 5.97 8.48 18.28
CA ASP A 51 6.03 8.59 16.82
C ASP A 51 5.00 7.60 16.22
N GLU A 52 3.95 8.12 15.55
CA GLU A 52 3.08 7.40 14.58
C GLU A 52 2.26 6.16 15.07
N PRO A 53 0.96 6.28 15.45
CA PRO A 53 0.25 5.13 16.04
C PRO A 53 -0.46 4.14 15.09
N VAL A 54 -0.65 4.40 13.77
CA VAL A 54 -1.44 3.46 12.93
C VAL A 54 -0.89 3.30 11.51
N GLU A 55 -0.44 2.08 11.20
CA GLU A 55 -0.16 1.61 9.84
C GLU A 55 -1.47 1.49 9.04
N ALA A 56 -1.59 2.22 7.93
CA ALA A 56 -2.78 2.16 7.07
C ALA A 56 -2.39 2.31 5.59
N TYR A 57 -3.10 1.57 4.73
CA TYR A 57 -2.88 1.52 3.29
C TYR A 57 -4.19 1.73 2.55
N ARG A 58 -4.10 2.47 1.44
CA ARG A 58 -5.11 2.51 0.40
C ARG A 58 -4.69 1.57 -0.71
N VAL A 59 -5.52 0.58 -1.00
CA VAL A 59 -5.33 -0.38 -2.10
C VAL A 59 -6.36 -0.07 -3.17
N GLU A 60 -5.92 0.04 -4.41
CA GLU A 60 -6.74 0.24 -5.60
C GLU A 60 -6.49 -0.90 -6.58
N ILE A 61 -7.57 -1.46 -7.12
CA ILE A 61 -7.55 -2.45 -8.20
C ILE A 61 -8.03 -1.73 -9.46
N LEU A 62 -7.27 -1.87 -10.55
CA LEU A 62 -7.50 -1.14 -11.78
C LEU A 62 -7.86 -2.07 -12.95
N SER A 63 -8.78 -1.60 -13.80
CA SER A 63 -9.01 -2.12 -15.15
C SER A 63 -8.52 -1.08 -16.15
N GLY A 64 -7.35 -1.34 -16.75
CA GLY A 64 -6.60 -0.33 -17.48
C GLY A 64 -6.22 0.84 -16.56
N THR A 65 -6.75 2.03 -16.84
CA THR A 65 -6.53 3.25 -16.03
C THR A 65 -7.66 3.51 -15.02
N GLN A 66 -8.76 2.77 -15.08
CA GLN A 66 -9.92 2.99 -14.22
C GLN A 66 -9.78 2.19 -12.92
N VAL A 67 -9.97 2.84 -11.78
CA VAL A 67 -10.09 2.15 -10.49
C VAL A 67 -11.46 1.49 -10.42
N VAL A 68 -11.49 0.16 -10.39
CA VAL A 68 -12.72 -0.63 -10.26
C VAL A 68 -13.06 -0.92 -8.81
N ARG A 69 -12.04 -0.98 -7.95
CA ARG A 69 -12.21 -1.14 -6.51
C ARG A 69 -11.15 -0.38 -5.76
N ALA A 70 -11.55 0.16 -4.61
CA ALA A 70 -10.62 0.76 -3.68
C ALA A 70 -11.01 0.39 -2.25
N SER A 71 -10.02 0.07 -1.43
CA SER A 71 -10.23 -0.41 -0.06
C SER A 71 -9.10 0.06 0.83
N ASP A 72 -9.40 0.23 2.11
CA ASP A 72 -8.43 0.60 3.13
C ASP A 72 -8.16 -0.60 4.04
N THR A 73 -6.91 -0.80 4.42
CA THR A 73 -6.49 -1.83 5.37
C THR A 73 -5.43 -1.28 6.31
N THR A 74 -5.41 -1.78 7.54
CA THR A 74 -4.36 -1.46 8.53
C THR A 74 -3.27 -2.53 8.58
N THR A 75 -3.36 -3.54 7.71
CA THR A 75 -2.35 -4.60 7.57
C THR A 75 -1.68 -4.51 6.21
N ASN A 76 -0.54 -5.18 6.05
CA ASN A 76 0.22 -5.27 4.80
C ASN A 76 -0.35 -6.28 3.79
N ALA A 77 -1.64 -6.62 3.94
CA ALA A 77 -2.37 -7.50 3.05
C ALA A 77 -3.84 -7.07 2.92
N LEU A 78 -4.46 -7.44 1.79
CA LEU A 78 -5.88 -7.25 1.56
C LEU A 78 -6.48 -8.51 0.93
N ALA A 79 -7.56 -9.01 1.55
CA ALA A 79 -8.37 -10.06 0.95
C ALA A 79 -9.26 -9.47 -0.16
N TYR A 80 -9.23 -10.11 -1.32
CA TYR A 80 -10.06 -9.82 -2.48
C TYR A 80 -10.80 -11.10 -2.90
N PRO A 81 -12.00 -11.34 -2.34
CA PRO A 81 -12.77 -12.56 -2.61
C PRO A 81 -13.19 -12.69 -4.09
N LEU A 82 -13.33 -13.93 -4.56
CA LEU A 82 -13.73 -14.21 -5.94
C LEU A 82 -15.04 -13.51 -6.35
N ALA A 83 -16.00 -13.41 -5.42
CA ALA A 83 -17.27 -12.72 -5.68
C ALA A 83 -17.08 -11.23 -5.99
N GLN A 84 -16.11 -10.57 -5.34
CA GLN A 84 -15.79 -9.16 -5.63
C GLN A 84 -15.07 -9.04 -6.98
N GLU A 85 -14.17 -9.98 -7.30
CA GLU A 85 -13.52 -10.05 -8.62
C GLU A 85 -14.54 -10.21 -9.76
N ILE A 86 -15.50 -11.11 -9.61
CA ILE A 86 -16.58 -11.29 -10.59
C ILE A 86 -17.47 -10.05 -10.66
N ALA A 87 -17.76 -9.38 -9.55
CA ALA A 87 -18.55 -8.15 -9.56
C ALA A 87 -17.84 -6.99 -10.27
N ASP A 88 -16.52 -6.90 -10.13
CA ASP A 88 -15.73 -5.79 -10.70
C ASP A 88 -15.39 -6.02 -12.17
N PHE A 89 -15.16 -7.27 -12.59
CA PHE A 89 -14.66 -7.60 -13.93
C PHE A 89 -15.61 -8.49 -14.76
N GLY A 90 -16.69 -9.01 -14.18
CA GLY A 90 -17.60 -9.97 -14.82
C GLY A 90 -17.06 -11.41 -14.92
N ALA A 91 -15.77 -11.61 -14.70
CA ALA A 91 -15.10 -12.90 -14.72
C ALA A 91 -13.81 -12.87 -13.89
N ARG A 92 -13.30 -14.06 -13.56
CA ARG A 92 -11.99 -14.21 -12.93
C ARG A 92 -10.87 -13.71 -13.85
N GLN A 93 -9.91 -12.98 -13.28
CA GLN A 93 -8.74 -12.47 -13.99
C GLN A 93 -7.52 -13.37 -13.76
N SER A 94 -6.65 -13.45 -14.77
CA SER A 94 -5.32 -14.07 -14.68
C SER A 94 -4.23 -13.07 -14.28
N GLN A 95 -4.54 -11.77 -14.38
CA GLN A 95 -3.66 -10.68 -13.97
C GLN A 95 -4.48 -9.53 -13.35
N LEU A 96 -3.92 -8.84 -12.36
CA LEU A 96 -4.51 -7.65 -11.76
C LEU A 96 -3.52 -6.49 -11.74
N SER A 97 -3.96 -5.32 -12.20
CA SER A 97 -3.24 -4.08 -11.95
C SER A 97 -3.62 -3.57 -10.55
N VAL A 98 -2.62 -3.47 -9.67
CA VAL A 98 -2.82 -3.11 -8.27
C VAL A 98 -1.95 -1.92 -7.94
N ARG A 99 -2.54 -0.96 -7.24
CA ARG A 99 -1.84 0.19 -6.69
C ARG A 99 -2.03 0.25 -5.19
N VAL A 100 -0.94 0.36 -4.45
CA VAL A 100 -0.95 0.50 -2.99
C VAL A 100 -0.25 1.80 -2.61
N ARG A 101 -0.89 2.56 -1.72
CA ARG A 101 -0.30 3.77 -1.11
C ARG A 101 -0.38 3.64 0.40
N GLN A 102 0.73 3.91 1.08
CA GLN A 102 0.69 4.12 2.52
C GLN A 102 -0.02 5.45 2.80
N ARG A 103 -0.97 5.45 3.71
CA ARG A 103 -1.68 6.67 4.15
C ARG A 103 -0.82 7.39 5.17
N GLY A 104 -0.57 8.68 4.96
CA GLY A 104 0.13 9.56 5.90
C GLY A 104 -0.82 10.58 6.53
N GLN A 105 -0.43 11.17 7.67
CA GLN A 105 -1.22 12.17 8.39
C GLN A 105 -1.20 13.56 7.73
N VAL A 106 -0.04 13.99 7.22
CA VAL A 106 0.17 15.34 6.62
C VAL A 106 -0.04 15.32 5.10
N VAL A 107 0.30 14.20 4.45
CA VAL A 107 0.01 13.93 3.05
C VAL A 107 -0.92 12.72 3.00
N ALA A 108 -2.16 12.95 2.56
CA ALA A 108 -3.23 11.95 2.63
C ALA A 108 -2.88 10.60 1.97
N LEU A 109 -2.00 10.62 0.95
CA LEU A 109 -1.50 9.44 0.26
C LEU A 109 0.00 9.60 -0.06
N GLY A 110 0.82 8.68 0.42
CA GLY A 110 2.23 8.57 0.03
C GLY A 110 2.41 8.14 -1.43
N LEU A 111 3.66 7.86 -1.82
CA LEU A 111 3.96 7.40 -3.18
C LEU A 111 3.25 6.07 -3.47
N ALA A 112 2.84 5.90 -4.72
CA ALA A 112 2.20 4.68 -5.19
C ALA A 112 3.23 3.60 -5.51
N GLY A 113 3.08 2.44 -4.87
CA GLY A 113 3.58 1.18 -5.43
C GLY A 113 2.54 0.66 -6.41
N GLU A 114 2.88 0.50 -7.68
CA GLU A 114 1.99 -0.02 -8.71
C GLU A 114 2.63 -1.21 -9.40
N ALA A 115 1.86 -2.28 -9.61
CA ALA A 115 2.33 -3.49 -10.26
C ALA A 115 1.19 -4.21 -10.99
N LEU A 116 1.53 -4.87 -12.10
CA LEU A 116 0.71 -5.88 -12.74
C LEU A 116 1.08 -7.26 -12.18
N LEU A 117 0.15 -7.89 -11.49
CA LEU A 117 0.37 -9.12 -10.73
C LEU A 117 -0.31 -10.31 -11.42
N ALA A 118 0.42 -11.41 -11.63
CA ALA A 118 -0.17 -12.68 -12.07
C ALA A 118 -0.85 -13.40 -10.89
N VAL A 119 -2.00 -14.05 -11.13
CA VAL A 119 -2.91 -14.60 -10.10
C VAL A 119 -3.59 -15.92 -10.45
#